data_AF-A0A3B1ASE6-F1
#
_entry.id   AF-A0A3B1ASE6-F1
#
_cell.length_a   1.000
_cell.length_b   1.000
_cell.length_c   1.000
_cell.angle_alpha   90.00
_cell.angle_beta   90.00
_cell.angle_gamma   90.00
#
_symmetry.space_group_name_H-M   'P 1'
#
loop_
_entity.id
_entity.type
_entity.pdbx_description
1 polymer ?
#
loop_
_entity_poly.entity_id
_entity_poly.type
_entity_poly.pdbx_seq_one_letter_code
_entity_poly.pdbx_strand_id
1 'polypeptide(L)' 'MIHNNSNINDPAYFQHTLKDSFTCVGRGLHAGLKIVMRVTPGEPDSGIVF' A
#
# COMPACT_ATOMS: atom_id res chain seq x y z
N MET A 1 11.94 -10.58 -21.15
CA MET A 1 12.50 -11.94 -21.09
C MET A 1 11.33 -12.88 -20.85
N ILE A 2 10.93 -13.63 -21.88
CA ILE A 2 9.73 -14.48 -21.84
C ILE A 2 10.14 -15.80 -21.16
N HIS A 3 9.67 -16.06 -19.95
CA HIS A 3 9.81 -17.37 -19.32
C HIS A 3 8.60 -18.22 -19.68
N ASN A 4 8.78 -19.10 -20.68
CA ASN A 4 7.87 -20.18 -20.99
C ASN A 4 8.03 -21.30 -19.95
N ASN A 5 7.19 -21.30 -18.91
CA ASN A 5 6.76 -22.54 -18.25
C ASN A 5 5.45 -22.28 -17.49
N SER A 6 4.31 -22.42 -18.17
CA SER A 6 2.99 -22.18 -17.59
C SER A 6 2.56 -23.37 -16.72
N ASN A 7 3.00 -23.37 -15.46
CA ASN A 7 2.27 -24.09 -14.42
C ASN A 7 0.99 -23.27 -14.17
N ILE A 8 -0.13 -23.70 -14.76
CA ILE A 8 -1.43 -23.00 -14.74
C ILE A 8 -1.95 -22.72 -13.32
N ASN A 9 -1.31 -23.31 -12.31
CA ASN A 9 -1.70 -23.23 -10.90
C ASN A 9 -0.89 -22.23 -10.06
N ASP A 10 0.08 -21.51 -10.64
CA ASP A 10 0.78 -20.47 -9.89
C ASP A 10 -0.14 -19.24 -9.75
N PRO A 11 -0.46 -18.79 -8.53
CA PRO A 11 -1.30 -17.61 -8.35
C PRO A 11 -0.58 -16.41 -8.96
N ALA A 12 -1.27 -15.69 -9.86
CA ALA A 12 -0.74 -14.46 -10.40
C ALA A 12 -0.57 -13.43 -9.26
N TYR A 13 0.66 -12.93 -9.11
CA TYR A 13 0.96 -11.87 -8.15
C TYR A 13 0.57 -10.52 -8.74
N PHE A 14 -0.30 -9.79 -8.06
CA PHE A 14 -0.73 -8.45 -8.44
C PHE A 14 -0.30 -7.44 -7.38
N GLN A 15 -0.09 -6.19 -7.80
CA GLN A 15 0.06 -5.10 -6.84
C GLN A 15 -1.25 -4.87 -6.09
N HIS A 16 -1.12 -4.52 -4.82
CA HIS A 16 -2.25 -4.25 -3.95
C HIS A 16 -2.14 -2.84 -3.36
N THR A 17 -3.29 -2.18 -3.29
CA THR A 17 -3.47 -0.87 -2.70
C THR A 17 -4.74 -0.90 -1.84
N LEU A 18 -5.02 0.21 -1.14
CA LEU A 18 -6.25 0.31 -0.35
C LEU A 18 -7.49 0.32 -1.24
N LYS A 19 -8.57 -0.35 -0.79
CA LYS A 19 -9.87 -0.23 -1.45
C LYS A 19 -10.46 1.16 -1.26
N ASP A 20 -10.43 1.65 -0.03
CA ASP A 20 -10.95 2.95 0.38
C ASP A 20 -9.91 3.66 1.25
N SER A 21 -9.92 4.99 1.23
CA SER A 21 -9.06 5.77 2.11
C SER A 21 -9.48 5.60 3.57
N PHE A 22 -8.51 5.64 4.49
CA PHE A 22 -8.81 5.67 5.93
C PHE A 22 -8.09 6.82 6.62
N THR A 23 -8.62 7.21 7.78
CA THR A 23 -8.07 8.27 8.62
C THR A 23 -7.84 7.74 10.02
N CYS A 24 -6.69 8.06 10.62
CA CYS A 24 -6.40 7.81 12.01
C CYS A 24 -5.94 9.08 12.72
N VAL A 25 -6.26 9.17 14.01
CA VAL A 25 -5.96 10.32 14.86
C VAL A 25 -5.15 9.81 16.05
N GLY A 26 -4.05 10.48 16.36
CA GLY A 26 -3.16 10.08 17.44
C GLY A 26 -2.20 11.18 17.87
N ARG A 27 -1.12 10.78 18.54
CA ARG A 27 -0.02 11.68 18.91
C ARG A 27 1.32 11.07 18.49
N GLY A 28 2.26 11.89 18.07
CA GLY A 28 3.62 11.42 17.76
C GLY A 28 4.33 10.96 19.04
N LEU A 29 4.91 9.75 19.02
CA LEU A 29 5.54 9.15 20.21
C LEU A 29 6.59 10.07 20.85
N HIS A 30 7.50 10.62 20.04
CA HIS A 30 8.60 11.45 20.53
C HIS A 30 8.24 12.94 20.64
N ALA A 31 7.38 13.45 19.73
CA ALA A 31 7.03 14.87 19.71
C ALA A 31 5.89 15.21 20.69
N GLY A 32 5.05 14.24 21.06
CA GLY A 32 3.82 14.47 21.81
C GLY A 32 2.78 15.31 21.07
N LEU A 33 3.02 15.74 19.83
CA LEU A 33 2.08 16.57 19.08
C LEU A 33 0.89 15.74 18.58
N LYS A 34 -0.31 16.34 18.57
CA LYS A 34 -1.50 15.72 17.96
C LYS A 34 -1.31 15.64 16.45
N ILE A 35 -1.63 14.49 15.87
CA ILE A 35 -1.53 14.22 14.43
C ILE A 35 -2.84 13.63 13.92
N VAL A 36 -3.19 14.02 12.69
CA VAL A 36 -4.22 13.37 11.87
C VAL A 36 -3.49 12.84 10.63
N MET A 37 -3.57 11.53 10.39
CA MET A 37 -2.98 10.89 9.21
C MET A 37 -4.09 10.30 8.35
N ARG A 38 -4.02 10.55 7.04
CA ARG A 38 -4.91 9.96 6.05
C ARG A 38 -4.08 9.14 5.07
N VAL A 39 -4.47 7.89 4.88
CA VAL A 39 -3.84 7.01 3.90
C VAL A 39 -4.81 6.82 2.74
N THR A 40 -4.34 7.09 1.53
CA THR A 40 -5.12 7.02 0.29
C THR A 40 -4.64 5.88 -0.60
N PRO A 41 -5.47 5.33 -1.50
CA PRO A 41 -5.00 4.41 -2.53
C PRO A 41 -3.89 5.04 -3.36
N GLY A 42 -2.83 4.29 -3.61
CA GLY A 42 -1.78 4.62 -4.58
C GLY A 42 -2.03 3.97 -5.94
N GLU A 43 -1.54 4.62 -7.00
CA GLU A 43 -1.50 4.11 -8.37
C GLU A 43 -0.51 2.94 -8.50
N PRO A 44 -0.61 2.10 -9.56
CA PRO A 44 0.40 1.09 -9.85
C PRO A 44 1.82 1.67 -9.90
N ASP A 45 2.79 0.91 -9.42
CA ASP A 45 4.22 1.24 -9.38
C ASP A 45 4.59 2.49 -8.54
N SER A 46 3.64 3.05 -7.78
CA SER A 46 3.90 4.23 -6.93
C SER A 46 4.71 3.92 -5.66
N GLY A 47 4.76 2.66 -5.24
CA GLY A 47 5.40 2.26 -3.98
C GLY A 47 4.67 2.84 -2.76
N ILE A 48 5.43 3.26 -1.74
CA ILE A 48 4.89 3.89 -0.52
C ILE A 48 5.43 5.31 -0.44
N VAL A 49 4.52 6.30 -0.36
CA VAL A 49 4.84 7.73 -0.27
C VAL A 49 4.17 8.30 0.98
N PHE A 50 4.91 9.12 1.74
CA PHE A 50 4.48 9.74 3.01
C PHE A 50 4.14 11.23 2.83
#